data_AF-A0A9E5R2U6-F1
#
_entry.id   AF-A0A9E5R2U6-F1
#
_cell.length_a   1.000
_cell.length_b   1.000
_cell.length_c   1.000
_cell.angle_alpha   90.00
_cell.angle_beta   90.00
_cell.angle_gamma   90.00
#
_symmetry.space_group_name_H-M   'P 1'
#
loop_
_entity.id
_entity.type
_entity.pdbx_description
1 polymer ?
#
loop_
_entity_poly.entity_id
_entity_poly.type
_entity_poly.pdbx_seq_one_letter_code
_entity_poly.pdbx_strand_id
1 'polypeptide(L)'
;MGIDLVHTIYVKLGTFGKYHPKLALVKSITGTYGFLNTEGKEVVNPVYAKIGAFGKFHPDLALVMDITNKYGFIDQQGKEVIPCRHTRSELVQALQAYRH
;
A
#
# COMPACT_ATOMS: atom_id res chain seq x y z
N MET A 1 -29.20 -14.59 -13.61
CA MET A 1 -28.88 -13.81 -12.39
C MET A 1 -27.49 -14.23 -11.95
N GLY A 2 -26.47 -13.55 -12.47
CA GLY A 2 -25.10 -13.77 -12.05
C GLY A 2 -24.97 -13.17 -10.67
N ILE A 3 -24.75 -14.00 -9.66
CA ILE A 3 -24.20 -13.55 -8.40
C ILE A 3 -22.84 -12.94 -8.75
N ASP A 4 -22.82 -11.63 -8.94
CA ASP A 4 -21.59 -10.86 -8.96
C ASP A 4 -21.04 -11.06 -7.55
N LEU A 5 -20.17 -12.06 -7.39
CA LEU A 5 -19.36 -12.21 -6.21
C LEU A 5 -18.42 -11.01 -6.19
N VAL A 6 -18.97 -9.86 -5.81
CA VAL A 6 -18.27 -8.84 -5.03
C VAL A 6 -17.94 -9.55 -3.74
N HIS A 7 -16.96 -10.46 -3.82
CA HIS A 7 -16.44 -11.23 -2.71
C HIS A 7 -16.22 -10.21 -1.61
N THR A 8 -16.71 -10.52 -0.42
CA THR A 8 -16.47 -9.74 0.78
C THR A 8 -14.98 -9.83 1.13
N ILE A 9 -14.11 -9.21 0.32
CA ILE A 9 -12.66 -9.31 0.47
C ILE A 9 -12.19 -8.40 1.60
N TYR A 10 -12.95 -7.32 1.87
CA TYR A 10 -12.52 -6.25 2.77
C TYR A 10 -13.33 -6.21 4.06
N VAL A 11 -12.64 -6.27 5.20
CA VAL A 11 -13.21 -6.21 6.55
C VAL A 11 -13.19 -4.79 7.13
N LYS A 12 -12.42 -3.88 6.53
CA LYS A 12 -12.33 -2.49 6.99
C LYS A 12 -11.95 -1.55 5.84
N LEU A 13 -12.74 -0.47 5.72
CA LEU A 13 -12.44 0.68 4.88
C LEU A 13 -11.92 1.81 5.78
N GLY A 14 -10.73 2.31 5.49
CA GLY A 14 -10.20 3.54 6.07
C GLY A 14 -10.87 4.77 5.45
N THR A 15 -10.81 5.90 6.15
CA THR A 15 -11.27 7.18 5.59
C THR A 15 -10.36 7.65 4.46
N PHE A 16 -10.96 8.14 3.38
CA PHE A 16 -10.24 8.83 2.31
C PHE A 16 -9.46 10.04 2.86
N GLY A 17 -8.30 10.36 2.26
CA GLY A 17 -7.51 11.53 2.63
C GLY A 17 -6.52 11.35 3.77
N LYS A 18 -6.58 10.24 4.53
CA LYS A 18 -5.59 9.95 5.59
C LYS A 18 -4.24 9.51 5.05
N TYR A 19 -4.24 8.78 3.93
CA TYR A 19 -3.04 8.20 3.33
C TYR A 19 -2.70 8.86 1.99
N HIS A 20 -3.72 9.21 1.22
CA HIS A 20 -3.64 9.99 -0.01
C HIS A 20 -5.05 10.60 -0.28
N PRO A 21 -5.18 11.79 -0.90
CA PRO A 21 -6.47 12.44 -1.12
C PRO A 21 -7.49 11.60 -1.89
N LYS A 22 -7.01 10.74 -2.80
CA LYS A 22 -7.84 9.92 -3.70
C LYS A 22 -7.80 8.42 -3.41
N LEU A 23 -7.16 8.00 -2.32
CA LEU A 23 -7.04 6.57 -1.97
C LEU A 23 -7.67 6.30 -0.60
N ALA A 24 -8.37 5.17 -0.50
CA ALA A 24 -8.84 4.60 0.76
C ALA A 24 -8.03 3.37 1.10
N LEU A 25 -7.47 3.33 2.32
CA LEU A 25 -6.82 2.13 2.84
C LEU A 25 -7.88 1.04 3.03
N VAL A 26 -7.60 -0.14 2.52
CA VAL A 26 -8.48 -1.31 2.70
C VAL A 26 -7.74 -2.42 3.40
N LYS A 27 -8.46 -3.20 4.22
CA LYS A 27 -7.93 -4.37 4.91
C LYS A 27 -8.66 -5.62 4.45
N SER A 28 -7.93 -6.61 3.96
CA SER A 28 -8.50 -7.89 3.53
C SER A 28 -8.95 -8.75 4.72
N ILE A 29 -9.76 -9.78 4.44
CA ILE A 29 -10.14 -10.82 5.42
C ILE A 29 -8.94 -11.57 6.00
N THR A 30 -7.82 -11.64 5.28
CA THR A 30 -6.57 -12.27 5.74
C THR A 30 -5.71 -11.33 6.59
N GLY A 31 -6.10 -10.06 6.70
CA GLY A 31 -5.45 -9.07 7.54
C GLY A 31 -4.38 -8.23 6.86
N THR A 32 -4.20 -8.40 5.55
CA THR A 32 -3.32 -7.58 4.71
C THR A 32 -4.00 -6.29 4.26
N TYR A 33 -3.21 -5.32 3.80
CA TYR A 33 -3.65 -3.98 3.45
C TYR A 33 -3.33 -3.66 2.00
N GLY A 34 -4.21 -2.85 1.41
CA GLY A 34 -4.11 -2.31 0.05
C GLY A 34 -4.77 -0.93 -0.05
N PHE A 35 -4.96 -0.45 -1.28
CA PHE A 35 -5.63 0.83 -1.55
C PHE A 35 -6.65 0.67 -2.67
N LEU A 36 -7.83 1.27 -2.45
CA LEU A 36 -8.82 1.51 -3.48
C LEU A 36 -8.78 2.98 -3.92
N ASN A 37 -9.06 3.22 -5.20
CA ASN A 37 -9.37 4.56 -5.69
C ASN A 37 -10.83 4.95 -5.34
N THR A 38 -11.22 6.17 -5.69
CA THR A 38 -12.57 6.69 -5.46
C THR A 38 -13.66 5.99 -6.27
N GLU A 39 -13.31 5.24 -7.31
CA GLU A 39 -14.24 4.40 -8.08
C GLU A 39 -14.40 2.99 -7.46
N GLY A 40 -13.71 2.70 -6.36
CA GLY A 40 -13.69 1.37 -5.75
C GLY A 40 -12.79 0.35 -6.45
N LYS A 41 -11.93 0.79 -7.38
CA LYS A 41 -10.94 -0.08 -8.05
C LYS A 41 -9.68 -0.22 -7.22
N GLU A 42 -9.12 -1.43 -7.21
CA GLU A 42 -7.84 -1.72 -6.57
C GLU A 42 -6.69 -1.01 -7.29
N VAL A 43 -6.04 -0.09 -6.57
CA VAL A 43 -4.78 0.53 -6.99
C VAL A 43 -3.61 -0.26 -6.41
N VAL A 44 -3.77 -0.73 -5.17
CA VAL A 44 -2.81 -1.59 -4.49
C VAL A 44 -3.55 -2.80 -3.98
N ASN A 45 -3.18 -3.97 -4.49
CA ASN A 45 -3.74 -5.22 -4.01
C ASN A 45 -3.45 -5.38 -2.52
N PRO A 46 -4.39 -5.96 -1.74
CA PRO A 46 -4.19 -6.13 -0.32
C PRO A 46 -3.21 -7.28 -0.03
N VAL A 47 -1.93 -7.05 -0.20
CA VAL A 47 -0.85 -8.05 -0.02
C VAL A 47 0.15 -7.67 1.07
N TYR A 48 0.08 -6.44 1.57
CA TYR A 48 1.03 -5.92 2.54
C TYR A 48 0.55 -6.11 3.98
N ALA A 49 1.43 -6.48 4.89
CA ALA A 49 1.12 -6.51 6.32
C ALA A 49 0.90 -5.11 6.90
N LYS A 50 1.57 -4.08 6.35
CA LYS A 50 1.38 -2.67 6.73
C LYS A 50 1.61 -1.75 5.54
N ILE A 51 0.84 -0.66 5.49
CA ILE A 51 1.04 0.45 4.55
C ILE A 51 1.04 1.79 5.32
N GLY A 52 2.01 2.63 5.02
CA GLY A 52 2.14 3.99 5.55
C GLY A 52 1.46 5.04 4.67
N ALA A 53 1.39 6.28 5.16
CA ALA A 53 0.92 7.41 4.36
C ALA A 53 1.96 7.82 3.32
N PHE A 54 1.48 8.30 2.17
CA PHE A 54 2.31 8.97 1.17
C PHE A 54 2.89 10.27 1.75
N GLY A 55 4.03 10.72 1.24
CA GLY A 55 4.63 12.00 1.65
C GLY A 55 5.44 11.96 2.96
N LYS A 56 5.38 10.85 3.72
CA LYS A 56 6.12 10.76 5.00
C LYS A 56 7.64 10.70 4.83
N PHE A 57 8.10 10.02 3.78
CA PHE A 57 9.53 9.84 3.49
C PHE A 57 9.94 10.40 2.11
N HIS A 58 9.00 10.37 1.16
CA HIS A 58 9.12 10.97 -0.16
C HIS A 58 7.72 11.44 -0.60
N PRO A 59 7.58 12.57 -1.32
CA PRO A 59 6.28 13.12 -1.72
C PRO A 59 5.32 12.10 -2.33
N ASP A 60 5.84 11.25 -3.21
CA ASP A 60 5.04 10.32 -4.01
C ASP A 60 5.14 8.85 -3.59
N LEU A 61 5.82 8.56 -2.47
CA LEU A 61 6.02 7.17 -2.02
C LEU A 61 5.33 6.88 -0.69
N ALA A 62 4.76 5.69 -0.60
CA ALA A 62 4.27 5.11 0.64
C ALA A 62 5.16 3.95 1.08
N LEU A 63 5.52 3.93 2.36
CA LEU A 63 6.22 2.80 2.97
C LEU A 63 5.29 1.58 3.02
N VAL A 64 5.76 0.43 2.56
CA VAL A 64 5.06 -0.85 2.67
C VAL A 64 5.90 -1.87 3.40
N MET A 65 5.23 -2.82 4.04
CA MET A 65 5.85 -3.97 4.69
C MET A 65 5.09 -5.23 4.28
N ASP A 66 5.79 -6.23 3.79
CA ASP A 66 5.22 -7.52 3.44
C ASP A 66 4.92 -8.36 4.71
N ILE A 67 4.37 -9.55 4.50
CA ILE A 67 4.08 -10.51 5.58
C ILE A 67 5.34 -11.15 6.20
N THR A 68 6.51 -10.97 5.57
CA THR A 68 7.80 -11.52 6.04
C THR A 68 8.64 -10.49 6.79
N ASN A 69 8.08 -9.32 7.11
CA ASN A 69 8.73 -8.17 7.76
C ASN A 69 9.84 -7.52 6.92
N LYS A 70 9.76 -7.62 5.60
CA LYS A 70 10.58 -6.85 4.65
C LYS A 70 9.84 -5.60 4.23
N TYR A 71 10.60 -4.52 4.08
CA TYR A 71 10.08 -3.21 3.76
C TYR A 71 10.43 -2.81 2.32
N GLY A 72 9.55 -2.02 1.73
CA GLY A 72 9.68 -1.44 0.40
C GLY A 72 8.95 -0.10 0.30
N PHE A 73 8.93 0.47 -0.90
CA PHE A 73 8.16 1.66 -1.23
C PHE A 73 7.33 1.41 -2.49
N ILE A 74 6.08 1.87 -2.45
CA ILE A 74 5.20 1.92 -3.61
C ILE A 74 4.93 3.36 -4.01
N ASP A 75 4.66 3.58 -5.29
CA ASP A 75 4.17 4.87 -5.80
C ASP A 75 2.64 5.00 -5.68
N GLN A 76 2.11 6.14 -6.10
CA GLN A 76 0.67 6.45 -6.08
C GLN A 76 -0.15 5.58 -7.04
N GLN A 77 0.49 4.94 -8.03
CA GLN A 77 -0.15 3.97 -8.92
C GLN A 77 -0.11 2.55 -8.36
N GLY A 78 0.50 2.37 -7.18
CA GLY A 78 0.63 1.09 -6.51
C GLY A 78 1.77 0.21 -6.99
N LYS A 79 2.67 0.74 -7.81
CA LYS A 79 3.85 0.02 -8.28
C LYS A 79 4.94 0.06 -7.22
N GLU A 80 5.59 -1.07 -6.96
CA GLU A 80 6.79 -1.10 -6.13
C GLU A 80 7.94 -0.36 -6.83
N VAL A 81 8.35 0.77 -6.24
CA VAL A 81 9.54 1.53 -6.63
C VAL A 81 10.78 0.94 -5.96
N ILE A 82 10.65 0.55 -4.70
CA ILE A 82 11.65 -0.22 -3.96
C ILE A 82 10.96 -1.51 -3.48
N PRO A 83 11.38 -2.69 -3.93
CA PRO A 83 10.70 -3.94 -3.59
C PRO A 83 10.85 -4.27 -2.10
N CYS A 84 9.91 -5.07 -1.57
CA CYS A 84 9.93 -5.53 -0.18
C CYS A 84 11.03 -6.58 0.06
N ARG A 85 12.30 -6.16 0.08
CA ARG A 85 13.47 -7.03 0.30
C ARG A 85 14.38 -6.53 1.42
N HIS A 86 14.11 -5.33 1.92
CA HIS A 86 15.02 -4.61 2.79
C HIS A 86 14.56 -4.68 4.24
N THR A 87 15.52 -4.74 5.16
CA THR A 87 15.30 -4.34 6.55
C THR A 87 15.08 -2.83 6.64
N ARG A 88 14.62 -2.35 7.81
CA ARG A 88 14.36 -0.92 7.99
C ARG A 88 15.60 -0.04 7.79
N SER A 89 16.79 -0.51 8.17
CA SER A 89 18.06 0.22 7.98
C SER A 89 18.52 0.25 6.52
N GLU A 90 18.40 -0.89 5.82
CA GLU A 90 18.74 -0.99 4.40
C GLU A 90 17.78 -0.16 3.53
N LEU A 91 16.50 -0.11 3.90
CA LEU A 91 15.50 0.66 3.15
C LEU A 91 15.83 2.17 3.14
N VAL A 92 16.35 2.70 4.25
CA VAL A 92 16.76 4.12 4.30
C VAL A 92 17.89 4.40 3.33
N GLN A 93 18.85 3.48 3.19
CA GLN A 93 19.94 3.59 2.22
C GLN A 93 19.43 3.47 0.78
N ALA A 94 18.53 2.52 0.52
CA ALA A 94 17.89 2.37 -0.79
C ALA A 94 17.11 3.63 -1.19
N LEU A 95 16.40 4.25 -0.26
CA LEU A 95 15.70 5.52 -0.50
C LEU A 95 16.67 6.68 -0.77
N GLN A 96 17.81 6.74 -0.08
CA GLN A 96 18.83 7.76 -0.33
C GLN A 96 19.44 7.61 -1.72
N ALA A 97 19.75 6.39 -2.14
CA ALA A 97 20.25 6.09 -3.49
C ALA A 97 19.22 6.43 -4.59
N TYR A 98 17.92 6.38 -4.29
CA TYR A 98 16.86 6.79 -5.21
C TYR A 98 16.75 8.31 -5.39
N ARG A 99 17.23 9.12 -4.44
CA ARG A 99 17.14 10.60 -4.48
C ARG A 99 18.30 11.27 -5.25
N HIS A 100 19.22 10.48 -5.82
CA HIS A 100 20.38 10.91 -6.60
C HIS A 100 20.26 10.45 -8.05
#